data_AF-A0A3A5VWN7-F1
#
_entry.id   AF-A0A3A5VWN7-F1
#
_cell.length_a   1.000
_cell.length_b   1.000
_cell.length_c   1.000
_cell.angle_alpha   90.00
_cell.angle_beta   90.00
_cell.angle_gamma   90.00
#
_symmetry.space_group_name_H-M   'P 1'
#
loop_
_entity.id
_entity.type
_entity.pdbx_description
1 polymer ?
#
loop_
_entity_poly.entity_id
_entity_poly.type
_entity_poly.pdbx_seq_one_letter_code
_entity_poly.pdbx_strand_id
1 'polypeptide(L)'
;MDHNPDRICVWPGYFDLKSSRRSGRRVPKDASVLKPDLEGLFMAARQVGLKKIKREENISHPRRPNSREGRLWVSSAGAKDSIGAGTKEELLQLIGGQWRQIQRDQRKADKQQSASPPKAGDRRARAQRKSPANQSGGFKKRKSFKKR
;
A
#
# COMPACT_ATOMS: atom_id res chain seq x y z
N MET A 1 -8.39 19.53 -25.24
CA MET A 1 -8.74 18.98 -23.90
C MET A 1 -10.22 18.66 -23.94
N ASP A 2 -10.59 17.43 -24.24
CA ASP A 2 -12.00 17.03 -24.35
C ASP A 2 -12.72 17.25 -23.01
N HIS A 3 -13.42 18.37 -22.91
CA HIS A 3 -14.27 18.70 -21.77
C HIS A 3 -15.53 17.85 -21.88
N ASN A 4 -15.41 16.57 -21.56
CA ASN A 4 -16.55 15.72 -21.28
C ASN A 4 -16.93 15.95 -19.82
N PRO A 5 -18.03 16.68 -19.51
CA PRO A 5 -18.45 16.94 -18.13
C PRO A 5 -18.74 15.64 -17.38
N ASP A 6 -19.08 14.58 -18.10
CA ASP A 6 -19.31 13.25 -17.56
C ASP A 6 -18.04 12.51 -17.14
N ARG A 7 -16.83 13.03 -17.42
CA ARG A 7 -15.59 12.36 -17.04
C ARG A 7 -14.94 13.07 -15.86
N ILE A 8 -14.85 12.35 -14.74
CA ILE A 8 -14.15 12.77 -13.54
C ILE A 8 -12.71 12.26 -13.62
N CYS A 9 -11.78 13.19 -13.55
CA CYS A 9 -10.37 12.91 -13.43
C CYS A 9 -9.99 12.65 -11.96
N VAL A 10 -9.42 11.47 -11.70
CA VAL A 10 -8.95 11.02 -10.38
C VAL A 10 -7.45 10.71 -10.46
N TRP A 11 -6.69 11.22 -9.47
CA TRP A 11 -5.25 11.03 -9.38
C TRP A 11 -4.90 10.25 -8.11
N PRO A 12 -3.92 9.33 -8.14
CA PRO A 12 -3.49 8.60 -6.94
C PRO A 12 -3.09 9.54 -5.80
N GLY A 13 -2.34 10.61 -6.08
CA GLY A 13 -1.93 11.56 -5.05
C GLY A 13 -3.04 12.43 -4.46
N TYR A 14 -4.31 12.27 -4.86
CA TYR A 14 -5.45 12.80 -4.09
C TYR A 14 -5.68 12.04 -2.78
N PHE A 15 -5.22 10.80 -2.72
CA PHE A 15 -5.37 9.87 -1.59
C PHE A 15 -4.12 9.77 -0.72
N ASP A 16 -3.03 10.46 -1.09
CA ASP A 16 -1.77 10.37 -0.36
C ASP A 16 -1.91 10.90 1.07
N LEU A 17 -1.78 10.00 2.05
CA LEU A 17 -1.83 10.33 3.47
C LEU A 17 -0.68 11.27 3.90
N LYS A 18 0.49 11.18 3.25
CA LYS A 18 1.66 12.01 3.58
C LYS A 18 1.51 13.44 3.08
N SER A 19 0.85 13.63 1.95
CA SER A 19 0.58 14.96 1.38
C SER A 19 -0.50 15.69 2.18
N SER A 20 -0.28 16.97 2.49
CA SER A 20 -1.32 17.83 3.10
C SER A 20 -2.45 18.17 2.11
N ARG A 21 -3.58 18.72 2.61
CA ARG A 21 -4.66 19.19 1.71
C ARG A 21 -4.18 20.31 0.77
N ARG A 22 -3.33 21.22 1.28
CA ARG A 22 -2.71 22.27 0.46
C ARG A 22 -1.75 21.70 -0.58
N SER A 23 -1.10 20.56 -0.30
CA SER A 23 -0.18 19.91 -1.25
C SER A 23 -0.91 19.16 -2.37
N GLY A 24 -2.14 18.68 -2.13
CA GLY A 24 -2.97 18.05 -3.17
C GLY A 24 -3.91 16.96 -2.69
N ARG A 25 -3.86 16.57 -1.41
CA ARG A 25 -4.78 15.56 -0.86
C ARG A 25 -6.22 16.10 -0.85
N ARG A 26 -7.15 15.34 -1.42
CA ARG A 26 -8.57 15.74 -1.54
C ARG A 26 -9.47 15.05 -0.53
N VAL A 27 -9.09 13.86 -0.07
CA VAL A 27 -9.86 13.06 0.90
C VAL A 27 -9.46 13.32 2.36
N PRO A 28 -10.34 13.05 3.34
CA PRO A 28 -9.98 13.03 4.76
C PRO A 28 -8.92 11.97 5.05
N LYS A 29 -8.22 12.10 6.19
CA LYS A 29 -7.19 11.13 6.62
C LYS A 29 -7.76 9.71 6.72
N ASP A 30 -9.04 9.58 7.05
CA ASP A 30 -9.71 8.29 7.20
C ASP A 30 -9.84 7.52 5.89
N ALA A 31 -10.00 8.22 4.78
CA ALA A 31 -10.05 7.67 3.42
C ALA A 31 -8.72 7.84 2.65
N SER A 32 -7.63 8.16 3.34
CA SER A 32 -6.29 8.31 2.73
C SER A 32 -5.48 7.03 2.88
N VAL A 33 -4.56 6.79 1.93
CA VAL A 33 -3.71 5.60 1.88
C VAL A 33 -2.23 5.96 1.92
N LEU A 34 -1.41 5.01 2.36
CA LEU A 34 0.05 5.15 2.34
C LEU A 34 0.56 4.73 0.97
N LYS A 35 1.39 5.56 0.33
CA LYS A 35 1.98 5.31 -1.00
C LYS A 35 0.90 4.94 -2.05
N PRO A 36 0.04 5.88 -2.44
CA PRO A 36 -1.01 5.60 -3.43
C PRO A 36 -0.41 5.24 -4.78
N ASP A 37 -0.85 4.11 -5.32
CA ASP A 37 -0.50 3.57 -6.63
C ASP A 37 -1.71 3.58 -7.58
N LEU A 38 -1.45 3.59 -8.88
CA LEU A 38 -2.52 3.58 -9.90
C LEU A 38 -3.29 2.26 -9.92
N GLU A 39 -2.59 1.16 -9.67
CA GLU A 39 -3.18 -0.17 -9.66
C GLU A 39 -4.13 -0.35 -8.47
N GLY A 40 -3.66 -0.04 -7.26
CA GLY A 40 -4.48 -0.01 -6.05
C GLY A 40 -5.70 0.89 -6.19
N LEU A 41 -5.55 2.08 -6.79
CA LEU A 41 -6.66 2.97 -7.09
C LEU A 41 -7.70 2.31 -8.02
N PHE A 42 -7.23 1.65 -9.09
CA PHE A 42 -8.11 0.95 -10.03
C PHE A 42 -8.83 -0.23 -9.39
N MET A 43 -8.12 -1.03 -8.59
CA MET A 43 -8.71 -2.15 -7.85
C MET A 43 -9.79 -1.68 -6.89
N ALA A 44 -9.51 -0.63 -6.10
CA ALA A 44 -10.47 -0.04 -5.19
C ALA A 44 -11.70 0.49 -5.93
N ALA A 45 -11.50 1.23 -7.03
CA ALA A 45 -12.58 1.72 -7.87
C ALA A 45 -13.47 0.59 -8.42
N ARG A 46 -12.88 -0.55 -8.83
CA ARG A 46 -13.65 -1.73 -9.27
C ARG A 46 -14.41 -2.41 -8.14
N GLN A 47 -13.80 -2.57 -6.96
CA GLN A 47 -14.46 -3.18 -5.80
C GLN A 47 -15.65 -2.35 -5.31
N VAL A 48 -15.55 -1.03 -5.44
CA VAL A 48 -16.63 -0.09 -5.18
C VAL A 48 -17.81 -0.24 -6.15
N GLY A 49 -17.61 -0.86 -7.33
CA GLY A 49 -18.67 -1.08 -8.32
C GLY A 49 -18.65 -0.09 -9.49
N LEU A 50 -17.57 0.68 -9.67
CA LEU A 50 -17.42 1.52 -10.87
C LEU A 50 -17.21 0.64 -12.10
N LYS A 51 -18.10 0.77 -13.09
CA LYS A 51 -18.05 -0.03 -14.32
C LYS A 51 -17.28 0.66 -15.45
N LYS A 52 -17.45 1.97 -15.60
CA LYS A 52 -16.86 2.77 -16.69
C LYS A 52 -15.61 3.51 -16.19
N ILE A 53 -14.48 2.82 -16.22
CA ILE A 53 -13.18 3.34 -15.76
C ILE A 53 -12.13 3.19 -16.86
N LYS A 54 -11.36 4.25 -17.12
CA LYS A 54 -10.23 4.23 -18.05
C LYS A 54 -8.95 4.59 -17.32
N ARG A 55 -7.94 3.72 -17.43
CA ARG A 55 -6.60 3.91 -16.85
C ARG A 55 -5.69 4.58 -17.88
N GLU A 56 -4.94 5.58 -17.45
CA GLU A 56 -3.89 6.22 -18.24
C GLU A 56 -2.58 6.21 -17.43
N GLU A 57 -1.64 5.40 -17.87
CA GLU A 57 -0.32 5.25 -17.24
C GLU A 57 0.67 6.31 -17.73
N ASN A 58 1.75 6.55 -16.98
CA ASN A 58 2.82 7.50 -17.31
C ASN A 58 2.41 8.98 -17.46
N ILE A 59 1.20 9.34 -17.02
CA ILE A 59 0.76 10.74 -16.97
C ILE A 59 1.09 11.34 -15.60
N SER A 60 1.70 12.53 -15.61
CA SER A 60 1.97 13.31 -14.40
C SER A 60 0.86 14.32 -14.14
N HIS A 61 0.58 14.55 -12.85
CA HIS A 61 -0.31 15.65 -12.46
C HIS A 61 0.36 16.99 -12.81
N PRO A 62 -0.37 18.01 -13.34
CA PRO A 62 0.24 19.29 -13.75
C PRO A 62 1.06 19.97 -12.64
N ARG A 63 0.57 19.89 -11.40
CA ARG A 63 1.23 20.42 -10.19
C ARG A 63 2.40 19.54 -9.68
N ARG A 64 2.60 18.35 -10.25
CA ARG A 64 3.66 17.37 -9.89
C ARG A 64 4.21 16.69 -11.16
N PRO A 65 4.93 17.42 -12.02
CA PRO A 65 5.36 16.93 -13.33
C PRO A 65 6.29 15.70 -13.28
N ASN A 66 7.01 15.50 -12.18
CA ASN A 66 7.97 14.40 -12.03
C ASN A 66 7.37 13.12 -11.43
N SER A 67 6.10 13.11 -10.99
CA SER A 67 5.54 11.98 -10.24
C SER A 67 5.23 10.77 -11.12
N ARG A 68 4.84 10.98 -12.39
CA ARG A 68 4.40 9.93 -13.34
C ARG A 68 3.42 8.93 -12.70
N GLU A 69 2.60 9.43 -11.78
CA GLU A 69 1.70 8.61 -10.94
C GLU A 69 0.58 7.95 -11.75
N GLY A 70 0.32 8.44 -12.96
CA GLY A 70 -0.80 8.01 -13.79
C GLY A 70 -2.12 8.60 -13.32
N ARG A 71 -3.17 8.35 -14.11
CA ARG A 71 -4.48 8.97 -13.95
C ARG A 71 -5.59 7.98 -14.22
N LEU A 72 -6.68 8.14 -13.50
CA LEU A 72 -7.89 7.35 -13.67
C LEU A 72 -9.05 8.26 -14.08
N TRP A 73 -9.68 7.93 -15.20
CA TRP A 73 -10.94 8.55 -15.62
C TRP A 73 -12.12 7.70 -15.17
N VAL A 74 -13.06 8.36 -14.51
CA VAL A 74 -14.30 7.75 -14.01
C VAL A 74 -15.50 8.46 -14.64
N SER A 75 -16.51 7.73 -15.08
CA SER A 75 -17.76 8.35 -15.53
C SER A 75 -18.59 8.85 -14.34
N SER A 76 -18.97 10.14 -14.32
CA SER A 76 -19.86 10.72 -13.30
C SER A 76 -21.25 10.11 -13.37
N ALA A 77 -21.86 10.02 -14.56
CA ALA A 77 -23.15 9.37 -14.75
C ALA A 77 -23.09 7.89 -14.31
N GLY A 78 -22.05 7.16 -14.71
CA GLY A 78 -21.88 5.77 -14.30
C GLY A 78 -21.63 5.59 -12.80
N ALA A 79 -21.03 6.58 -12.13
CA ALA A 79 -20.85 6.54 -10.68
C ALA A 79 -22.16 6.82 -9.92
N LYS A 80 -22.98 7.76 -10.42
CA LYS A 80 -24.32 8.02 -9.88
C LYS A 80 -25.20 6.77 -9.99
N ASP A 81 -25.22 6.12 -11.15
CA ASP A 81 -26.02 4.91 -11.36
C ASP A 81 -25.52 3.71 -10.54
N SER A 82 -24.21 3.48 -10.49
CA SER A 82 -23.65 2.31 -9.81
C SER A 82 -23.65 2.43 -8.29
N ILE A 83 -23.37 3.61 -7.74
CA ILE A 83 -23.01 3.81 -6.33
C ILE A 83 -23.95 4.79 -5.64
N GLY A 84 -24.70 5.59 -6.40
CA GLY A 84 -25.49 6.70 -5.85
C GLY A 84 -24.64 7.92 -5.48
N ALA A 85 -23.34 7.92 -5.78
CA ALA A 85 -22.46 9.03 -5.42
C ALA A 85 -22.78 10.26 -6.26
N GLY A 86 -23.43 11.26 -5.64
CA GLY A 86 -23.90 12.46 -6.32
C GLY A 86 -22.77 13.46 -6.61
N THR A 87 -21.69 13.40 -5.82
CA THR A 87 -20.59 14.37 -5.85
C THR A 87 -19.23 13.69 -6.06
N LYS A 88 -18.27 14.48 -6.58
CA LYS A 88 -16.89 14.02 -6.76
C LYS A 88 -16.24 13.68 -5.42
N GLU A 89 -16.49 14.48 -4.39
CA GLU A 89 -15.93 14.30 -3.05
C GLU A 89 -16.40 12.99 -2.41
N GLU A 90 -17.68 12.67 -2.54
CA GLU A 90 -18.26 11.42 -2.05
C GLU A 90 -17.67 10.21 -2.77
N LEU A 91 -17.58 10.25 -4.10
CA LEU A 91 -16.90 9.24 -4.91
C LEU A 91 -15.47 9.01 -4.42
N LEU A 92 -14.70 10.09 -4.23
CA LEU A 92 -13.33 9.99 -3.74
C LEU A 92 -13.28 9.40 -2.33
N GLN A 93 -14.16 9.80 -1.42
CA GLN A 93 -14.18 9.23 -0.07
C GLN A 93 -14.48 7.74 -0.07
N LEU A 94 -15.43 7.31 -0.91
CA LEU A 94 -15.86 5.92 -0.98
C LEU A 94 -14.77 5.02 -1.58
N ILE A 95 -14.11 5.47 -2.66
CA ILE A 95 -12.91 4.80 -3.21
C ILE A 95 -11.80 4.73 -2.16
N GLY A 96 -11.52 5.83 -1.46
CA GLY A 96 -10.44 5.92 -0.49
C GLY A 96 -10.67 5.03 0.74
N GLY A 97 -11.92 4.96 1.22
CA GLY A 97 -12.34 4.06 2.28
C GLY A 97 -12.12 2.59 1.90
N GLN A 98 -12.59 2.19 0.71
CA GLN A 98 -12.40 0.82 0.21
C GLN A 98 -10.91 0.50 0.05
N TRP A 99 -10.12 1.42 -0.54
CA TRP A 99 -8.70 1.22 -0.75
C TRP A 99 -7.94 1.03 0.57
N ARG A 100 -8.29 1.81 1.59
CA ARG A 100 -7.70 1.65 2.92
C ARG A 100 -8.07 0.30 3.55
N GLN A 101 -9.29 -0.17 3.34
CA GLN A 101 -9.71 -1.50 3.81
C GLN A 101 -8.86 -2.59 3.15
N ILE A 102 -8.64 -2.52 1.83
CA ILE A 102 -7.76 -3.42 1.09
C ILE A 102 -6.34 -3.43 1.71
N GLN A 103 -5.73 -2.27 1.93
CA GLN A 103 -4.38 -2.19 2.54
C GLN A 103 -4.35 -2.76 3.96
N ARG A 104 -5.41 -2.53 4.75
CA ARG A 104 -5.51 -3.04 6.12
C ARG A 104 -5.62 -4.56 6.13
N ASP A 105 -6.40 -5.13 5.23
CA ASP A 105 -6.62 -6.57 5.16
C ASP A 105 -5.38 -7.28 4.62
N GLN A 106 -4.68 -6.71 3.63
CA GLN A 106 -3.36 -7.18 3.20
C GLN A 106 -2.36 -7.21 4.38
N ARG A 107 -2.24 -6.10 5.13
CA ARG A 107 -1.33 -6.05 6.28
C ARG A 107 -1.69 -7.06 7.38
N LYS A 108 -2.99 -7.30 7.61
CA LYS A 108 -3.45 -8.32 8.55
C LYS A 108 -3.11 -9.73 8.07
N ALA A 109 -3.32 -10.02 6.79
CA ALA A 109 -2.96 -11.29 6.18
C ALA A 109 -1.45 -11.55 6.27
N ASP A 110 -0.62 -10.56 5.93
CA ASP A 110 0.85 -10.66 6.04
C ASP A 110 1.28 -10.92 7.49
N LYS A 111 0.66 -10.22 8.45
CA LYS A 111 0.93 -10.43 9.88
C LYS A 111 0.54 -11.83 10.33
N GLN A 112 -0.61 -12.35 9.88
CA GLN A 112 -1.07 -13.71 10.19
C GLN A 112 -0.17 -14.77 9.55
N GLN A 113 0.30 -14.56 8.32
CA GLN A 113 1.24 -15.45 7.64
C GLN A 113 2.60 -15.49 8.36
N SER A 114 3.14 -14.33 8.74
CA SER A 114 4.41 -14.25 9.48
C SER A 114 4.34 -14.82 10.91
N ALA A 115 3.16 -14.79 11.54
CA ALA A 115 2.93 -15.33 12.87
C ALA A 115 2.65 -16.85 12.86
N SER A 116 2.24 -17.41 11.73
CA SER A 116 1.93 -18.84 11.63
C SER A 116 3.23 -19.66 11.63
N PRO A 117 3.34 -20.71 12.45
CA PRO A 117 4.49 -21.60 12.40
C PRO A 117 4.59 -22.26 11.02
N PRO A 118 5.79 -22.63 10.55
CA PRO A 118 5.96 -23.29 9.26
C PRO A 118 5.07 -24.54 9.19
N LYS A 119 4.36 -24.73 8.06
CA LYS A 119 3.46 -25.87 7.86
C LYS A 119 4.18 -27.17 8.23
N ALA A 120 3.55 -27.98 9.08
CA ALA A 120 4.08 -29.26 9.52
C ALA A 120 4.29 -30.18 8.30
N GLY A 121 5.54 -30.27 7.84
CA GLY A 121 5.90 -31.00 6.62
C GLY A 121 7.17 -30.49 5.93
N ASP A 122 7.52 -29.21 6.11
CA ASP A 122 8.77 -28.65 5.56
C ASP A 122 10.00 -29.06 6.38
N ARG A 123 10.43 -30.33 6.25
CA ARG A 123 11.65 -30.85 6.90
C ARG A 123 12.92 -30.08 6.47
N ARG A 124 12.88 -29.35 5.36
CA ARG A 124 14.00 -28.55 4.85
C ARG A 124 14.25 -27.26 5.66
N ALA A 125 13.23 -26.67 6.27
CA ALA A 125 13.36 -25.41 7.01
C ALA A 125 13.92 -25.60 8.44
N ARG A 126 13.85 -26.81 9.01
CA ARG A 126 14.31 -27.10 10.37
C ARG A 126 15.83 -27.31 10.49
N ALA A 127 16.49 -27.69 9.40
CA ALA A 127 17.89 -28.16 9.43
C ALA A 127 18.95 -27.05 9.59
N GLN A 128 18.60 -25.76 9.49
CA GLN A 128 19.58 -24.67 9.50
C GLN A 128 19.82 -24.02 10.87
N ARG A 129 19.22 -24.51 11.95
CA ARG A 129 19.49 -24.03 13.33
C ARG A 129 20.16 -25.10 14.18
N LYS A 130 21.33 -25.57 13.76
CA LYS A 130 22.34 -26.14 14.67
C LYS A 130 23.69 -25.55 14.30
N SER A 131 23.97 -24.35 14.81
CA SER A 131 25.35 -23.90 14.98
C SER A 131 26.01 -24.87 15.95
N PRO A 132 27.16 -25.50 15.62
CA PRO A 132 27.86 -26.34 16.58
C PRO A 132 28.29 -25.48 17.77
N ALA A 133 27.99 -25.98 18.97
CA ALA A 133 28.32 -25.31 20.22
C ALA A 133 29.83 -25.04 20.29
N ASN A 134 30.14 -23.78 20.58
CA ASN A 134 31.45 -23.24 20.91
C ASN A 134 32.19 -24.19 21.88
N GLN A 135 33.19 -24.94 21.39
CA GLN A 135 34.11 -25.67 22.26
C GLN A 135 34.96 -24.62 22.98
N SER A 136 34.62 -24.35 24.24
CA SER A 136 35.41 -23.52 25.15
C SER A 136 36.82 -24.10 25.25
N GLY A 137 37.77 -23.48 24.54
CA GLY A 137 39.19 -23.74 24.69
C GLY A 137 39.62 -23.49 26.13
N GLY A 138 40.11 -24.53 26.80
CA GLY A 138 40.58 -24.48 28.17
C GLY A 138 41.74 -23.51 28.33
N PHE A 139 41.48 -22.34 28.91
CA PHE A 139 42.50 -21.42 29.38
C PHE A 139 43.15 -22.00 30.65
N LYS A 140 44.22 -22.80 30.49
CA LYS A 140 45.06 -23.25 31.61
C LYS A 140 45.76 -22.04 32.24
N LYS A 141 45.26 -21.61 33.41
CA LYS A 141 45.96 -20.71 34.36
C LYS A 141 47.37 -21.25 34.61
N ARG A 142 48.41 -20.63 34.03
CA ARG A 142 49.80 -20.88 34.46
C ARG A 142 50.10 -20.02 35.69
N LYS A 143 50.43 -20.73 36.78
CA LYS A 143 50.91 -20.19 38.06
C LYS A 143 52.14 -19.30 37.86
N SER A 144 52.19 -18.27 38.69
CA SER A 144 53.30 -17.40 39.06
C SER A 144 54.73 -17.89 38.74
N PHE A 145 55.56 -16.99 38.21
CA PHE A 145 56.97 -16.95 38.55
C PHE A 145 57.33 -15.55 39.08
N LYS A 146 58.11 -15.55 40.15
CA LYS A 146 58.36 -14.45 41.08
C LYS A 146 59.55 -13.61 40.62
N LYS A 147 59.49 -12.30 40.90
CA LYS A 147 60.55 -11.29 40.75
C LYS A 147 61.93 -11.79 41.18
N ARG A 148 62.96 -11.34 40.45
CA ARG A 148 64.07 -10.57 41.01
C ARG A 148 64.57 -9.57 39.99
#